data_AF-A0A847NCU2-F1
#
_entry.id   AF-A0A847NCU2-F1
#
_cell.length_a   1.000
_cell.length_b   1.000
_cell.length_c   1.000
_cell.angle_alpha   90.00
_cell.angle_beta   90.00
_cell.angle_gamma   90.00
#
_symmetry.space_group_name_H-M   'P 1'
#
loop_
_entity.id
_entity.type
_entity.pdbx_description
1 polymer ?
#
loop_
_entity_poly.entity_id
_entity_poly.type
_entity_poly.pdbx_seq_one_letter_code
_entity_poly.pdbx_strand_id
1 'polypeptide(L)'
;MFKKIAAILIIFILLVPHTGIYANTSDIDKLQADQNRLNQQIKQTQSSINKAKNEKKTVAMAIEDLDKRLNQAEDELSSVENQLFQLENQIALTTRELERASTEAANQKELLKKRVRVMYENGNAGYMSVILNSTSFSDFISNVDFLKKIISFDMNLLNKMKSYRDSVAEKKNRLASELEEKERLKNE
;
A
#
# COMPACT_ATOMS: atom_id res chain seq x y z
N MET A 1 -61.47 83.86 -63.95
CA MET A 1 -60.34 83.04 -64.47
C MET A 1 -59.71 82.13 -63.41
N PHE A 2 -59.50 82.58 -62.16
CA PHE A 2 -58.88 81.78 -61.09
C PHE A 2 -59.50 80.39 -60.81
N LYS A 3 -60.85 80.27 -60.82
CA LYS A 3 -61.52 78.98 -60.56
C LYS A 3 -61.28 77.92 -61.65
N LYS A 4 -61.06 78.35 -62.90
CA LYS A 4 -60.75 77.43 -64.03
C LYS A 4 -59.28 76.98 -64.01
N ILE A 5 -58.38 77.86 -63.56
CA ILE A 5 -56.95 77.55 -63.40
C ILE A 5 -56.73 76.60 -62.21
N ALA A 6 -57.47 76.79 -61.10
CA ALA A 6 -57.40 75.90 -59.95
C ALA A 6 -57.91 74.47 -60.26
N ALA A 7 -58.97 74.34 -61.07
CA ALA A 7 -59.50 73.03 -61.47
C ALA A 7 -58.52 72.25 -62.38
N ILE A 8 -57.79 72.94 -63.25
CA ILE A 8 -56.79 72.32 -64.14
C ILE A 8 -55.55 71.86 -63.35
N LEU A 9 -55.15 72.59 -62.32
CA LEU A 9 -54.04 72.20 -61.43
C LEU A 9 -54.35 70.96 -60.57
N ILE A 10 -55.59 70.80 -60.11
CA ILE A 10 -56.02 69.63 -59.31
C ILE A 10 -56.09 68.36 -60.19
N ILE A 11 -56.57 68.48 -61.43
CA ILE A 11 -56.60 67.36 -62.38
C ILE A 11 -55.18 66.93 -62.77
N PHE A 12 -54.23 67.88 -62.88
CA PHE A 12 -52.84 67.57 -63.19
C PHE A 12 -52.13 66.80 -62.05
N ILE A 13 -52.49 67.07 -60.79
CA ILE A 13 -51.96 66.33 -59.62
C ILE A 13 -52.52 64.90 -59.52
N LEU A 14 -53.77 64.69 -59.96
CA LEU A 14 -54.42 63.36 -59.97
C LEU A 14 -54.00 62.48 -61.17
N LEU A 15 -53.51 63.07 -62.26
CA LEU A 15 -53.02 62.35 -63.44
C LEU A 15 -51.52 62.03 -63.39
N VAL A 16 -50.79 62.47 -62.36
CA VAL A 16 -49.41 62.00 -62.14
C VAL A 16 -49.50 60.51 -61.80
N PRO A 17 -48.98 59.59 -62.64
CA PRO A 17 -48.93 58.18 -62.29
C PRO A 17 -48.18 58.09 -60.97
N HIS A 18 -48.82 57.57 -59.92
CA HIS A 18 -48.14 57.22 -58.69
C HIS A 18 -47.08 56.20 -59.08
N THR A 19 -45.83 56.65 -59.26
CA THR A 19 -44.70 55.76 -59.38
C THR A 19 -44.69 54.96 -58.08
N GLY A 20 -45.09 53.69 -58.16
CA GLY A 20 -45.01 52.78 -57.05
C GLY A 20 -43.61 52.92 -56.45
N ILE A 21 -43.54 53.07 -55.13
CA ILE A 21 -42.27 52.97 -54.44
C ILE A 21 -41.82 51.53 -54.65
N TYR A 22 -40.96 51.30 -55.65
CA TYR A 22 -40.35 50.00 -55.88
C TYR A 22 -39.31 49.82 -54.78
N ALA A 23 -39.68 49.15 -53.69
CA ALA A 23 -38.70 48.57 -52.79
C ALA A 23 -37.84 47.60 -53.62
N ASN A 24 -36.52 47.78 -53.58
CA ASN A 24 -35.58 46.96 -54.34
C ASN A 24 -35.62 45.54 -53.75
N THR A 25 -36.38 44.63 -54.39
CA THR A 25 -36.61 43.25 -53.90
C THR A 25 -35.30 42.50 -53.66
N SER A 26 -34.26 42.84 -54.43
CA SER A 26 -32.90 42.31 -54.28
C SER A 26 -32.22 42.61 -52.94
N ASP A 27 -32.56 43.71 -52.25
CA ASP A 27 -32.00 44.02 -50.93
C ASP A 27 -32.77 43.32 -49.80
N ILE A 28 -34.08 43.07 -50.00
CA ILE A 28 -34.90 42.27 -49.09
C ILE A 28 -34.44 40.80 -49.13
N ASP A 29 -34.18 40.25 -50.32
CA ASP A 29 -33.69 38.87 -50.48
C ASP A 29 -32.31 38.67 -49.82
N LYS A 30 -31.40 39.67 -49.94
CA LYS A 30 -30.09 39.64 -49.26
C LYS A 30 -30.23 39.68 -47.73
N LEU A 31 -31.07 40.57 -47.20
CA LEU A 31 -31.32 40.65 -45.76
C LEU A 31 -31.91 39.34 -45.22
N GLN A 32 -32.80 38.69 -45.97
CA GLN A 32 -33.38 37.41 -45.59
C GLN A 32 -32.33 36.27 -45.65
N ALA A 33 -31.43 36.28 -46.64
CA ALA A 33 -30.31 35.34 -46.70
C ALA A 33 -29.32 35.54 -45.53
N ASP A 34 -28.99 36.78 -45.19
CA ASP A 34 -28.12 37.11 -44.05
C ASP A 34 -28.77 36.72 -42.72
N GLN A 35 -30.08 36.95 -42.55
CA GLN A 35 -30.83 36.50 -41.37
C GLN A 35 -30.80 34.97 -41.23
N ASN A 36 -30.99 34.23 -42.32
CA ASN A 36 -30.90 32.78 -42.32
C ASN A 36 -29.49 32.29 -41.97
N ARG A 37 -28.45 32.92 -42.51
CA ARG A 37 -27.04 32.61 -42.18
C ARG A 37 -26.74 32.86 -40.70
N LEU A 38 -27.16 34.01 -40.16
CA LEU A 38 -26.99 34.34 -38.74
C LEU A 38 -27.73 33.34 -37.85
N ASN A 39 -28.97 32.97 -38.20
CA ASN A 39 -29.73 31.96 -37.46
C ASN A 39 -29.04 30.58 -37.47
N GLN A 40 -28.43 30.18 -38.60
CA GLN A 40 -27.63 28.96 -38.67
C GLN A 40 -26.37 29.05 -37.80
N GLN A 41 -25.65 30.18 -37.83
CA GLN A 41 -24.47 30.41 -36.99
C GLN A 41 -24.82 30.39 -35.49
N ILE A 42 -25.95 30.98 -35.09
CA ILE A 42 -26.46 30.94 -33.72
C ILE A 42 -26.73 29.49 -33.30
N LYS A 43 -27.43 28.70 -34.13
CA LYS A 43 -27.69 27.28 -33.85
C LYS A 43 -26.40 26.46 -33.71
N GLN A 44 -25.44 26.66 -34.62
CA GLN A 44 -24.14 25.98 -34.56
C GLN A 44 -23.37 26.37 -33.29
N THR A 45 -23.31 27.66 -32.97
CA THR A 45 -22.64 28.17 -31.76
C THR A 45 -23.29 27.60 -30.50
N GLN A 46 -24.63 27.57 -30.43
CA GLN A 46 -25.34 26.99 -29.29
C GLN A 46 -25.06 25.50 -29.15
N SER A 47 -24.98 24.76 -30.26
CA SER A 47 -24.60 23.34 -30.25
C SER A 47 -23.17 23.15 -29.73
N SER A 48 -22.22 23.98 -30.16
CA SER A 48 -20.83 23.95 -29.68
C SER A 48 -20.74 24.28 -28.18
N ILE A 49 -21.49 25.27 -27.69
CA ILE A 49 -21.58 25.60 -26.26
C ILE A 49 -22.11 24.42 -25.45
N ASN A 50 -23.18 23.78 -25.93
CA ASN A 50 -23.76 22.63 -25.24
C ASN A 50 -22.78 21.45 -25.21
N LYS A 51 -22.06 21.20 -26.31
CA LYS A 51 -21.01 20.18 -26.38
C LYS A 51 -19.89 20.48 -25.38
N ALA A 52 -19.34 21.69 -25.38
CA ALA A 52 -18.29 22.10 -24.45
C ALA A 52 -18.76 22.02 -22.98
N LYS A 53 -20.02 22.36 -22.69
CA LYS A 53 -20.59 22.23 -21.34
C LYS A 53 -20.67 20.76 -20.87
N ASN A 54 -21.06 19.86 -21.77
CA ASN A 54 -21.12 18.43 -21.49
C ASN A 54 -19.72 17.83 -21.33
N GLU A 55 -18.76 18.22 -22.16
CA GLU A 55 -17.36 17.84 -22.03
C GLU A 55 -16.79 18.33 -20.70
N LYS A 56 -17.01 19.61 -20.33
CA LYS A 56 -16.62 20.15 -19.02
C LYS A 56 -17.21 19.34 -17.87
N LYS A 57 -18.49 18.99 -17.93
CA LYS A 57 -19.13 18.16 -16.89
C LYS A 57 -18.49 16.78 -16.81
N THR A 58 -18.20 16.16 -17.95
CA THR A 58 -17.56 14.84 -18.04
C THR A 58 -16.17 14.86 -17.43
N VAL A 59 -15.36 15.85 -17.79
CA VAL A 59 -14.02 16.05 -17.23
C VAL A 59 -14.08 16.29 -15.72
N ALA A 60 -15.03 17.11 -15.23
CA ALA A 60 -15.17 17.35 -13.80
C ALA A 60 -15.52 16.06 -13.01
N MET A 61 -16.39 15.21 -13.55
CA MET A 61 -16.70 13.91 -12.95
C MET A 61 -15.48 12.96 -12.96
N ALA A 62 -14.68 12.98 -14.03
CA ALA A 62 -13.46 12.19 -14.11
C ALA A 62 -12.40 12.66 -13.10
N ILE A 63 -12.28 13.98 -12.87
CA ILE A 63 -11.40 14.53 -11.84
C ILE A 63 -11.86 14.07 -10.45
N GLU A 64 -13.15 14.14 -10.15
CA GLU A 64 -13.67 13.70 -8.85
C GLU A 64 -13.43 12.19 -8.61
N ASP A 65 -13.58 11.36 -9.65
CA ASP A 65 -13.27 9.93 -9.58
C ASP A 65 -11.78 9.68 -9.34
N LEU A 66 -10.90 10.39 -10.07
CA LEU A 66 -9.46 10.29 -9.89
C LEU A 66 -9.03 10.75 -8.50
N ASP A 67 -9.59 11.84 -7.97
CA ASP A 67 -9.30 12.32 -6.61
C ASP A 67 -9.70 11.28 -5.56
N LYS A 68 -10.85 10.61 -5.72
CA LYS A 68 -11.26 9.52 -4.82
C LYS A 68 -10.29 8.35 -4.86
N ARG A 69 -9.89 7.93 -6.06
CA ARG A 69 -8.93 6.83 -6.24
C ARG A 69 -7.53 7.19 -5.73
N LEU A 70 -7.13 8.45 -5.85
CA LEU A 70 -5.87 8.95 -5.29
C LEU A 70 -5.89 8.86 -3.77
N ASN A 71 -6.93 9.39 -3.12
CA ASN A 71 -7.05 9.32 -1.66
C ASN A 71 -7.05 7.86 -1.16
N GLN A 72 -7.76 6.96 -1.85
CA GLN A 72 -7.76 5.53 -1.52
C GLN A 72 -6.36 4.92 -1.64
N ALA A 73 -5.63 5.22 -2.72
CA ALA A 73 -4.27 4.73 -2.90
C ALA A 73 -3.30 5.31 -1.87
N GLU A 74 -3.46 6.57 -1.44
CA GLU A 74 -2.67 7.19 -0.37
C GLU A 74 -2.92 6.53 0.99
N ASP A 75 -4.18 6.23 1.32
CA ASP A 75 -4.56 5.51 2.54
C ASP A 75 -3.99 4.08 2.55
N GLU A 76 -4.11 3.36 1.43
CA GLU A 76 -3.53 2.02 1.25
C GLU A 76 -2.01 2.03 1.39
N LEU A 77 -1.33 2.98 0.72
CA LEU A 77 0.12 3.16 0.82
C LEU A 77 0.54 3.41 2.27
N SER A 78 -0.12 4.33 2.97
CA SER A 78 0.20 4.64 4.36
C SER A 78 -0.01 3.41 5.28
N SER A 79 -1.04 2.61 5.02
CA SER A 79 -1.27 1.36 5.76
C SER A 79 -0.13 0.37 5.54
N VAL A 80 0.28 0.14 4.29
CA VAL A 80 1.36 -0.80 3.94
C VAL A 80 2.70 -0.32 4.52
N GLU A 81 3.01 0.98 4.46
CA GLU A 81 4.22 1.55 5.06
C GLU A 81 4.27 1.32 6.58
N ASN A 82 3.14 1.52 7.28
CA ASN A 82 3.05 1.26 8.71
C ASN A 82 3.24 -0.22 9.05
N GLN A 83 2.64 -1.12 8.27
CA GLN A 83 2.82 -2.57 8.43
C GLN A 83 4.29 -2.96 8.21
N LEU A 84 4.93 -2.43 7.18
CA LEU A 84 6.33 -2.67 6.89
C LEU A 84 7.23 -2.19 8.03
N PHE A 85 6.99 -0.99 8.56
CA PHE A 85 7.73 -0.46 9.70
C PHE A 85 7.59 -1.33 10.95
N GLN A 86 6.38 -1.80 11.26
CA GLN A 86 6.16 -2.69 12.40
C GLN A 86 6.88 -4.04 12.21
N LEU A 87 6.79 -4.61 11.01
CA LEU A 87 7.43 -5.88 10.68
C LEU A 87 8.95 -5.79 10.72
N GLU A 88 9.54 -4.69 10.25
CA GLU A 88 10.98 -4.44 10.34
C GLU A 88 11.48 -4.39 11.79
N ASN A 89 10.71 -3.75 12.68
CA ASN A 89 11.01 -3.77 14.11
C ASN A 89 10.92 -5.18 14.70
N GLN A 90 9.91 -5.97 14.31
CA GLN A 90 9.79 -7.36 14.74
C GLN A 90 10.98 -8.20 14.26
N ILE A 91 11.35 -8.11 12.99
CA ILE A 91 12.53 -8.77 12.41
C ILE A 91 13.80 -8.42 13.20
N ALA A 92 14.00 -7.14 13.53
CA ALA A 92 15.15 -6.70 14.30
C ALA A 92 15.17 -7.31 15.71
N LEU A 93 14.01 -7.41 16.37
CA LEU A 93 13.88 -8.06 17.67
C LEU A 93 14.15 -9.57 17.58
N THR A 94 13.47 -10.28 16.67
CA THR A 94 13.64 -11.72 16.45
C THR A 94 15.09 -12.07 16.12
N THR A 95 15.77 -11.24 15.33
CA THR A 95 17.19 -11.40 14.99
C THR A 95 18.09 -11.33 16.23
N ARG A 96 17.89 -10.33 17.10
CA ARG A 96 18.67 -10.22 18.35
C ARG A 96 18.39 -11.37 19.30
N GLU A 97 17.13 -11.79 19.40
CA GLU A 97 16.75 -12.95 20.21
C GLU A 97 17.39 -14.25 19.70
N LEU A 98 17.43 -14.42 18.37
CA LEU A 98 18.08 -15.56 17.73
C LEU A 98 19.59 -15.57 17.98
N GLU A 99 20.25 -14.41 17.90
CA GLU A 99 21.67 -14.27 18.19
C GLU A 99 21.99 -14.64 19.64
N ARG A 100 21.20 -14.12 20.59
CA ARG A 100 21.33 -14.47 22.02
C ARG A 100 21.15 -15.97 22.24
N ALA A 101 20.06 -16.55 21.72
CA ALA A 101 19.77 -17.97 21.86
C ALA A 101 20.86 -18.85 21.23
N SER A 102 21.42 -18.42 20.09
CA SER A 102 22.51 -19.13 19.41
C SER A 102 23.81 -19.10 20.22
N THR A 103 24.10 -17.96 20.85
CA THR A 103 25.26 -17.81 21.76
C THR A 103 25.11 -18.69 23.00
N GLU A 104 23.94 -18.68 23.63
CA GLU A 104 23.64 -19.55 24.78
C GLU A 104 23.74 -21.03 24.42
N ALA A 105 23.20 -21.43 23.26
CA ALA A 105 23.33 -22.79 22.74
C ALA A 105 24.79 -23.19 22.51
N ALA A 106 25.62 -22.29 21.96
CA ALA A 106 27.04 -22.54 21.74
C ALA A 106 27.81 -22.74 23.05
N ASN A 107 27.55 -21.88 24.05
CA ASN A 107 28.13 -22.00 25.39
C ASN A 107 27.73 -23.32 26.06
N GLN A 108 26.46 -23.68 25.96
CA GLN A 108 25.93 -24.94 26.49
C GLN A 108 26.56 -26.16 25.81
N LYS A 109 26.77 -26.09 24.48
CA LYS A 109 27.44 -27.14 23.71
C LYS A 109 28.88 -27.33 24.14
N GLU A 110 29.63 -26.27 24.36
CA GLU A 110 31.02 -26.37 24.84
C GLU A 110 31.09 -26.92 26.27
N LEU A 111 30.16 -26.55 27.15
CA LEU A 111 30.06 -27.13 28.48
C LEU A 111 29.76 -28.64 28.42
N LEU A 112 28.82 -29.06 27.58
CA LEU A 112 28.51 -30.46 27.34
C LEU A 112 29.70 -31.23 26.76
N LYS A 113 30.44 -30.65 25.82
CA LYS A 113 31.64 -31.25 25.24
C LYS A 113 32.74 -31.46 26.29
N LYS A 114 33.01 -30.47 27.14
CA LYS A 114 33.92 -30.61 28.28
C LYS A 114 33.46 -31.73 29.19
N ARG A 115 32.16 -31.80 29.47
CA ARG A 115 31.59 -32.82 30.35
C ARG A 115 31.75 -34.23 29.79
N VAL A 116 31.40 -34.44 28.52
CA VAL A 116 31.56 -35.72 27.83
C VAL A 116 33.02 -36.16 27.78
N ARG A 117 33.96 -35.22 27.57
CA ARG A 117 35.40 -35.52 27.65
C ARG A 117 35.80 -36.04 29.03
N VAL A 118 35.39 -35.36 30.11
CA VAL A 118 35.67 -35.79 31.49
C VAL A 118 35.07 -37.17 31.75
N MET A 119 33.86 -37.46 31.26
CA MET A 119 33.25 -38.79 31.40
C MET A 119 34.05 -39.86 30.65
N TYR A 120 34.55 -39.55 29.45
CA TYR A 120 35.38 -40.47 28.66
C TYR A 120 36.76 -40.72 29.30
N GLU A 121 37.45 -39.67 29.74
CA GLU A 121 38.76 -39.74 30.39
C GLU A 121 38.72 -40.54 31.70
N ASN A 122 37.62 -40.47 32.44
CA ASN A 122 37.44 -41.22 33.69
C ASN A 122 36.83 -42.63 33.51
N GLY A 123 36.42 -42.99 32.28
CA GLY A 123 35.93 -44.33 31.91
C GLY A 123 34.63 -44.80 32.59
N ASN A 124 34.07 -45.93 32.12
CA ASN A 124 32.87 -46.56 32.72
C ASN A 124 33.08 -47.01 34.17
N ALA A 125 34.34 -47.27 34.56
CA ALA A 125 34.68 -47.61 35.92
C ALA A 125 34.66 -46.39 36.85
N GLY A 126 34.82 -45.15 36.36
CA GLY A 126 35.09 -43.97 37.18
C GLY A 126 34.10 -43.73 38.33
N TYR A 127 32.80 -43.89 38.11
CA TYR A 127 31.82 -43.75 39.20
C TYR A 127 31.79 -44.97 40.12
N MET A 128 31.95 -46.18 39.55
CA MET A 128 31.98 -47.41 40.34
C MET A 128 33.24 -47.50 41.20
N SER A 129 34.38 -47.06 40.70
CA SER A 129 35.66 -47.03 41.41
C SER A 129 35.66 -45.97 42.51
N VAL A 130 35.01 -44.82 42.32
CA VAL A 130 34.81 -43.83 43.41
C VAL A 130 33.99 -44.43 44.55
N ILE A 131 32.93 -45.18 44.25
CA ILE A 131 32.11 -45.85 45.27
C ILE A 131 32.92 -46.96 45.96
N LEU A 132 33.58 -47.83 45.18
CA LEU A 132 34.32 -49.00 45.68
C LEU A 132 35.59 -48.64 46.45
N ASN A 133 36.17 -47.45 46.23
CA ASN A 133 37.35 -46.96 46.96
C ASN A 133 36.99 -46.23 48.28
N SER A 134 35.73 -46.23 48.71
CA SER A 134 35.32 -45.54 49.94
C SER A 134 35.93 -46.22 51.18
N THR A 135 36.59 -45.44 52.05
CA THR A 135 37.32 -45.94 53.24
C THR A 135 36.43 -46.22 54.45
N SER A 136 35.21 -45.68 54.47
CA SER A 136 34.23 -45.90 55.54
C SER A 136 32.80 -45.85 54.99
N PHE A 137 31.83 -46.30 55.80
CA PHE A 137 30.41 -46.19 55.46
C PHE A 137 29.96 -44.73 55.28
N SER A 138 30.51 -43.81 56.08
CA SER A 138 30.21 -42.37 55.93
C SER A 138 30.74 -41.80 54.62
N ASP A 139 31.94 -42.22 54.21
CA ASP A 139 32.53 -41.82 52.92
C ASP A 139 31.72 -42.37 51.75
N PHE A 140 31.26 -43.62 51.85
CA PHE A 140 30.39 -44.24 50.85
C PHE A 140 29.09 -43.43 50.63
N ILE A 141 28.39 -43.07 51.71
CA ILE A 141 27.15 -42.27 51.61
C ILE A 141 27.43 -40.90 50.97
N SER A 142 28.53 -40.25 51.36
CA SER A 142 28.94 -38.95 50.81
C SER A 142 29.26 -39.03 49.31
N ASN A 143 29.99 -40.08 48.89
CA ASN A 143 30.32 -40.33 47.49
C ASN A 143 29.05 -40.59 46.65
N VAL A 144 28.08 -41.37 47.17
CA VAL A 144 26.80 -41.60 46.50
C VAL A 144 26.00 -40.30 46.34
N ASP A 145 25.93 -39.46 47.37
CA ASP A 145 25.24 -38.16 47.28
C ASP A 145 25.89 -37.23 46.24
N PHE A 146 27.23 -37.19 46.21
CA PHE A 146 27.98 -36.41 45.23
C PHE A 146 27.71 -36.89 43.79
N LEU A 147 27.69 -38.21 43.57
CA LEU A 147 27.36 -38.79 42.26
C LEU A 147 25.94 -38.47 41.81
N LYS A 148 24.95 -38.50 42.73
CA LYS A 148 23.58 -38.08 42.41
C LYS A 148 23.52 -36.62 41.95
N LYS A 149 24.24 -35.72 42.63
CA LYS A 149 24.33 -34.30 42.24
C LYS A 149 24.95 -34.13 40.85
N ILE A 150 26.01 -34.88 40.56
CA ILE A 150 26.66 -34.90 39.24
C ILE A 150 25.68 -35.37 38.14
N ILE A 151 25.00 -36.49 38.34
CA ILE A 151 24.05 -37.03 37.35
C ILE A 151 22.91 -36.04 37.13
N SER A 152 22.39 -35.43 38.21
CA SER A 152 21.36 -34.39 38.11
C SER A 152 21.83 -33.17 37.31
N PHE A 153 23.08 -32.75 37.51
CA PHE A 153 23.68 -31.66 36.73
C PHE A 153 23.79 -32.03 35.25
N ASP A 154 24.25 -33.24 34.91
CA ASP A 154 24.40 -33.70 33.54
C ASP A 154 23.04 -33.81 32.81
N MET A 155 22.01 -34.31 33.49
CA MET A 155 20.66 -34.35 32.95
C MET A 155 20.10 -32.94 32.74
N ASN A 156 20.36 -32.00 33.67
CA ASN A 156 20.00 -30.60 33.49
C ASN A 156 20.72 -29.97 32.29
N LEU A 157 22.00 -30.31 32.11
CA LEU A 157 22.83 -29.82 31.01
C LEU A 157 22.27 -30.27 29.64
N LEU A 158 21.89 -31.55 29.53
CA LEU A 158 21.26 -32.10 28.33
C LEU A 158 19.89 -31.48 28.06
N ASN A 159 19.05 -31.34 29.09
CA ASN A 159 17.73 -30.72 28.95
C ASN A 159 17.80 -29.27 28.51
N LYS A 160 18.74 -28.48 29.08
CA LYS A 160 19.00 -27.11 28.62
C LYS A 160 19.49 -27.05 27.19
N MET A 161 20.39 -27.96 26.78
CA MET A 161 20.87 -28.02 25.39
C MET A 161 19.73 -28.30 24.41
N LYS A 162 18.83 -29.23 24.75
CA LYS A 162 17.63 -29.50 23.94
C LYS A 162 16.74 -28.26 23.85
N SER A 163 16.45 -27.62 24.98
CA SER A 163 15.63 -26.41 25.03
C SER A 163 16.22 -25.26 24.19
N TYR A 164 17.53 -25.01 24.28
CA TYR A 164 18.19 -23.99 23.46
C TYR A 164 18.16 -24.33 21.97
N ARG A 165 18.39 -25.59 21.59
CA ARG A 165 18.27 -26.02 20.20
C ARG A 165 16.87 -25.75 19.65
N ASP A 166 15.84 -26.11 20.41
CA ASP A 166 14.45 -25.96 20.00
C ASP A 166 14.08 -24.47 19.90
N SER A 167 14.52 -23.64 20.86
CA SER A 167 14.37 -22.18 20.85
C SER A 167 15.06 -21.50 19.65
N VAL A 168 16.27 -21.96 19.28
CA VAL A 168 16.98 -21.47 18.08
C VAL A 168 16.22 -21.85 16.81
N ALA A 169 15.72 -23.08 16.71
CA ALA A 169 14.96 -23.54 15.56
C ALA A 169 13.65 -22.74 15.39
N GLU A 170 12.92 -22.54 16.48
CA GLU A 170 11.70 -21.72 16.51
C GLU A 170 11.97 -20.28 16.03
N LYS A 171 13.00 -19.61 16.57
CA LYS A 171 13.34 -18.24 16.20
C LYS A 171 13.83 -18.12 14.75
N LYS A 172 14.55 -19.13 14.24
CA LYS A 172 14.92 -19.17 12.82
C LYS A 172 13.71 -19.28 11.91
N ASN A 173 12.77 -20.17 12.24
CA ASN A 173 11.55 -20.34 11.46
C ASN A 173 10.71 -19.07 11.49
N ARG A 174 10.54 -18.46 12.67
CA ARG A 174 9.84 -17.19 12.82
C ARG A 174 10.48 -16.08 11.98
N LEU A 175 11.80 -15.91 12.06
CA LEU A 175 12.52 -14.92 11.26
C LEU A 175 12.34 -15.16 9.75
N ALA A 176 12.37 -16.43 9.31
CA ALA A 176 12.14 -16.76 7.90
C ALA A 176 10.72 -16.38 7.46
N SER A 177 9.69 -16.67 8.26
CA SER A 177 8.31 -16.27 7.97
C SER A 177 8.13 -14.75 7.95
N GLU A 178 8.74 -14.03 8.91
CA GLU A 178 8.71 -12.56 8.95
C GLU A 178 9.38 -11.94 7.71
N LEU A 179 10.48 -12.53 7.23
CA LEU A 179 11.15 -12.10 5.99
C LEU A 179 10.32 -12.39 4.73
N GLU A 180 9.66 -13.54 4.67
CA GLU A 180 8.76 -13.88 3.56
C GLU A 180 7.56 -12.93 3.51
N GLU A 181 6.97 -12.63 4.66
CA GLU A 181 5.89 -11.66 4.79
C GLU A 181 6.34 -10.26 4.36
N LYS A 182 7.56 -9.85 4.71
CA LYS A 182 8.14 -8.58 4.27
C LYS A 182 8.24 -8.48 2.76
N GLU A 183 8.69 -9.53 2.09
CA GLU A 183 8.78 -9.55 0.63
C GLU A 183 7.40 -9.60 -0.02
N ARG A 184 6.39 -10.23 0.62
CA ARG A 184 5.00 -10.17 0.16
C ARG A 184 4.47 -8.74 0.20
N LEU A 185 4.61 -8.05 1.33
CA LEU A 185 4.12 -6.66 1.50
C LEU A 185 4.80 -5.66 0.56
N LYS A 186 6.05 -5.90 0.13
CA LYS A 186 6.73 -5.04 -0.85
C LYS A 186 6.24 -5.22 -2.29
N ASN A 187 5.62 -6.37 -2.59
CA ASN A 187 5.15 -6.73 -3.92
C ASN A 187 3.64 -6.52 -4.08
N GLU A 188 2.94 -6.16 -3.00
CA GLU A 188 1.58 -5.61 -3.01
C GLU A 188 1.61 -4.15 -3.45
#